data_AF-A0A8H7QPM9-F1
#
_entry.id   AF-A0A8H7QPM9-F1
#
_cell.length_a   1.000
_cell.length_b   1.000
_cell.length_c   1.000
_cell.angle_alpha   90.00
_cell.angle_beta   90.00
_cell.angle_gamma   90.00
#
_symmetry.space_group_name_H-M   'P 1'
#
loop_
_entity.id
_entity.type
_entity.pdbx_description
1 polymer ?
#
loop_
_entity_poly.entity_id
_entity_poly.type
_entity_poly.pdbx_seq_one_letter_code
_entity_poly.pdbx_strand_id
1 'polypeptide(L)'
;MKLFVLLPVLFALIVDALPPPDTLSTNALFYNTTWDGIIFGDFTAQANTQRFNGSLAIQGNFTASGLTVNNRHRTINCTGSIEYGLSVGGQIQAQNTVVNGAVNVSNLTSGITFTDQKCSNHTTSKHVDFNQLYAAATDLSYYLASQRPNVVIRDGGFLSDGQFDADSNQEFYIFTFNKCQKKGMCVIPDYLYSSPEHIFFGTNWTGPWNTGYPIDKRIIFNIPILTNSTFTMSTNNPAAGLEQADIVYNLYPVNSTGAYDPQGHFVWFRNTTSFIGSHVLAPKASIIENNKGGFTGQLIAAKYLSIDTVYLDDSHAV
;
A
#
# COMPACT_ATOMS: atom_id res chain seq x y z
N MET A 1 48.92 30.12 39.42
CA MET A 1 47.66 30.46 38.74
C MET A 1 47.45 29.42 37.66
N LYS A 2 46.64 28.38 37.93
CA LYS A 2 46.39 27.26 37.00
C LYS A 2 45.23 27.64 36.09
N LEU A 3 45.48 27.69 34.78
CA LEU A 3 44.45 27.93 33.77
C LEU A 3 43.82 26.57 33.39
N PHE A 4 42.59 26.33 33.85
CA PHE A 4 41.78 25.19 33.43
C PHE A 4 41.16 25.52 32.06
N VAL A 5 41.55 24.78 31.03
CA VAL A 5 40.87 24.77 29.73
C VAL A 5 39.80 23.68 29.79
N LEU A 6 38.54 24.08 29.89
CA LEU A 6 37.38 23.20 29.73
C LEU A 6 37.14 22.97 28.24
N LEU A 7 37.40 21.74 27.77
CA LEU A 7 36.87 21.26 26.48
C LEU A 7 35.34 21.08 26.60
N PRO A 8 34.56 21.41 25.56
CA PRO A 8 33.14 21.06 25.53
C PRO A 8 33.00 19.55 25.28
N VAL A 9 32.31 18.87 26.20
CA VAL A 9 31.88 17.49 26.05
C VAL A 9 30.86 17.43 24.90
N LEU A 10 31.27 16.77 23.83
CA LEU A 10 30.44 16.39 22.69
C LEU A 10 29.39 15.38 23.18
N PHE A 11 28.16 15.82 23.38
CA PHE A 11 27.01 14.93 23.56
C PHE A 11 26.69 14.31 22.19
N ALA A 12 27.39 13.24 21.83
CA ALA A 12 26.91 12.30 20.83
C ALA A 12 25.77 11.52 21.47
N LEU A 13 24.53 11.90 21.16
CA LEU A 13 23.38 11.01 21.30
C LEU A 13 23.65 9.81 20.39
N ILE A 14 24.12 8.72 21.00
CA ILE A 14 24.02 7.39 20.42
C ILE A 14 22.52 7.12 20.35
N VAL A 15 21.93 7.47 19.22
CA VAL A 15 20.71 6.80 18.77
C VAL A 15 21.17 5.38 18.52
N ASP A 16 20.75 4.44 19.36
CA ASP A 16 20.93 3.03 19.12
C ASP A 16 20.45 2.75 17.70
N ALA A 17 21.41 2.53 16.80
CA ALA A 17 21.12 2.09 15.45
C ALA A 17 20.42 0.75 15.61
N LEU A 18 19.12 0.73 15.31
CA LEU A 18 18.42 -0.51 15.03
C LEU A 18 19.31 -1.31 14.05
N PRO A 19 19.53 -2.62 14.30
CA PRO A 19 20.31 -3.42 13.38
C PRO A 19 19.74 -3.23 11.96
N PRO A 20 20.60 -3.12 10.93
CA PRO A 20 20.12 -2.95 9.57
C PRO A 20 19.14 -4.09 9.28
N PRO A 21 17.93 -3.80 8.75
CA PRO A 21 16.99 -4.86 8.41
C PRO A 21 17.70 -5.80 7.44
N ASP A 22 17.92 -7.04 7.88
CA ASP A 22 18.47 -8.11 7.05
C ASP A 22 17.58 -8.27 5.82
N THR A 23 18.01 -7.69 4.69
CA THR A 23 17.67 -8.05 3.30
C THR A 23 16.23 -8.50 3.01
N LEU A 24 15.22 -7.87 3.59
CA LEU A 24 13.91 -7.78 2.94
C LEU A 24 14.08 -6.77 1.79
N SER A 25 14.78 -7.19 0.73
CA SER A 25 14.72 -6.47 -0.54
C SER A 25 13.24 -6.26 -0.84
N THR A 26 12.86 -5.09 -1.38
CA THR A 26 11.48 -4.83 -1.85
C THR A 26 10.90 -6.03 -2.63
N ASN A 27 11.78 -6.75 -3.32
CA ASN A 27 11.45 -7.95 -4.08
C ASN A 27 10.87 -9.09 -3.22
N ALA A 28 11.32 -9.27 -1.97
CA ALA A 28 10.85 -10.37 -1.14
C ALA A 28 9.38 -10.26 -0.74
N LEU A 29 8.86 -9.06 -0.44
CA LEU A 29 7.45 -8.90 -0.08
C LEU A 29 6.54 -8.91 -1.32
N PHE A 30 6.92 -8.19 -2.38
CA PHE A 30 6.10 -8.06 -3.59
C PHE A 30 6.17 -9.26 -4.53
N TYR A 31 7.26 -10.05 -4.53
CA TYR A 31 7.45 -11.17 -5.47
C TYR A 31 7.48 -12.55 -4.82
N ASN A 32 7.72 -12.68 -3.51
CA ASN A 32 7.66 -13.99 -2.84
C ASN A 32 6.31 -14.27 -2.16
N THR A 33 5.35 -13.34 -2.25
CA THR A 33 3.98 -13.59 -1.78
C THR A 33 3.12 -13.99 -2.97
N THR A 34 2.39 -15.09 -2.86
CA THR A 34 1.43 -15.56 -3.88
C THR A 34 0.09 -14.82 -3.82
N TRP A 35 0.01 -13.79 -2.97
CA TRP A 35 -1.21 -13.09 -2.63
C TRP A 35 -1.24 -11.75 -3.33
N ASP A 36 -2.28 -11.51 -4.14
CA ASP A 36 -2.49 -10.19 -4.71
C ASP A 36 -2.97 -9.22 -3.62
N GLY A 37 -3.78 -9.68 -2.67
CA GLY A 37 -4.30 -8.85 -1.57
C GLY A 37 -3.92 -9.41 -0.20
N ILE A 38 -3.25 -8.62 0.62
CA ILE A 38 -2.91 -8.94 2.01
C ILE A 38 -3.57 -7.90 2.91
N ILE A 39 -4.55 -8.32 3.72
CA ILE A 39 -5.36 -7.45 4.58
C ILE A 39 -5.19 -7.88 6.02
N PHE A 40 -4.65 -7.01 6.87
CA PHE A 40 -4.34 -7.32 8.28
C PHE A 40 -5.54 -7.19 9.23
N GLY A 41 -6.66 -6.67 8.74
CA GLY A 41 -7.91 -6.52 9.45
C GLY A 41 -9.05 -7.08 8.62
N ASP A 42 -10.19 -6.39 8.63
CA ASP A 42 -11.40 -6.84 7.94
C ASP A 42 -11.38 -6.48 6.45
N PHE A 43 -11.94 -7.37 5.65
CA PHE A 43 -12.26 -7.16 4.24
C PHE A 43 -13.77 -7.21 4.05
N THR A 44 -14.34 -6.13 3.50
CA THR A 44 -15.76 -6.05 3.18
C THR A 44 -15.98 -5.61 1.73
N ALA A 45 -16.75 -6.39 0.98
CA ALA A 45 -17.20 -6.05 -0.38
C ALA A 45 -18.71 -6.25 -0.52
N GLN A 46 -19.43 -5.16 -0.81
CA GLN A 46 -20.87 -5.22 -1.09
C GLN A 46 -21.19 -5.88 -2.45
N ALA A 47 -22.45 -6.24 -2.64
CA ALA A 47 -22.92 -6.75 -3.92
C ALA A 47 -22.63 -5.76 -5.06
N ASN A 48 -22.19 -6.27 -6.21
CA ASN A 48 -21.84 -5.48 -7.40
C ASN A 48 -20.63 -4.54 -7.23
N THR A 49 -19.87 -4.65 -6.14
CA THR A 49 -18.65 -3.88 -5.90
C THR A 49 -17.39 -4.73 -6.06
N GLN A 50 -17.39 -5.70 -7.00
CA GLN A 50 -16.17 -6.46 -7.31
C GLN A 50 -15.11 -5.52 -7.89
N ARG A 51 -14.12 -5.21 -7.06
CA ARG A 51 -13.03 -4.26 -7.36
C ARG A 51 -11.65 -4.84 -7.06
N PHE A 52 -11.59 -6.11 -6.66
CA PHE A 52 -10.36 -6.87 -6.47
C PHE A 52 -10.47 -8.20 -7.23
N ASN A 53 -9.50 -8.49 -8.11
CA ASN A 53 -9.57 -9.63 -9.04
C ASN A 53 -8.53 -10.72 -8.78
N GLY A 54 -7.74 -10.56 -7.72
CA GLY A 54 -6.66 -11.45 -7.35
C GLY A 54 -6.97 -12.37 -6.17
N SER A 55 -5.97 -13.12 -5.74
CA SER A 55 -5.99 -13.94 -4.52
C SER A 55 -5.97 -13.07 -3.26
N LEU A 56 -6.61 -13.54 -2.17
CA LEU A 56 -6.78 -12.76 -0.93
C LEU A 56 -6.32 -13.50 0.32
N ALA A 57 -5.42 -12.90 1.10
CA ALA A 57 -5.09 -13.28 2.47
C ALA A 57 -5.61 -12.21 3.45
N ILE A 58 -6.50 -12.61 4.35
CA ILE A 58 -7.19 -11.72 5.28
C ILE A 58 -7.03 -12.24 6.70
N GLN A 59 -6.46 -11.42 7.59
CA GLN A 59 -6.28 -11.80 9.00
C GLN A 59 -7.60 -11.71 9.77
N GLY A 60 -8.38 -10.67 9.53
CA GLY A 60 -9.67 -10.43 10.19
C GLY A 60 -10.83 -11.15 9.52
N ASN A 61 -12.01 -10.52 9.58
CA ASN A 61 -13.23 -11.07 9.00
C ASN A 61 -13.32 -10.81 7.50
N PHE A 62 -13.91 -11.75 6.78
CA PHE A 62 -14.25 -11.62 5.36
C PHE A 62 -15.76 -11.55 5.19
N THR A 63 -16.24 -10.41 4.70
CA THR A 63 -17.65 -10.16 4.40
C THR A 63 -17.81 -9.84 2.92
N ALA A 64 -18.56 -10.66 2.17
CA ALA A 64 -18.73 -10.47 0.75
C ALA A 64 -20.10 -10.90 0.24
N SER A 65 -20.64 -10.18 -0.74
CA SER A 65 -21.83 -10.60 -1.49
C SER A 65 -21.58 -10.51 -2.99
N GLY A 66 -21.82 -11.59 -3.74
CA GLY A 66 -21.66 -11.61 -5.21
C GLY A 66 -20.24 -11.37 -5.71
N LEU A 67 -19.21 -11.69 -4.91
CA LEU A 67 -17.81 -11.49 -5.26
C LEU A 67 -17.22 -12.75 -5.92
N THR A 68 -16.43 -12.58 -6.99
CA THR A 68 -15.56 -13.66 -7.51
C THR A 68 -14.10 -13.39 -7.13
N VAL A 69 -13.58 -14.14 -6.16
CA VAL A 69 -12.17 -14.07 -5.72
C VAL A 69 -11.27 -14.80 -6.71
N ASN A 70 -10.11 -14.20 -6.99
CA ASN A 70 -9.10 -14.76 -7.89
C ASN A 70 -9.61 -15.04 -9.33
N ASN A 71 -10.42 -14.11 -9.86
CA ASN A 71 -11.12 -14.27 -11.14
C ASN A 71 -10.17 -14.38 -12.37
N ARG A 72 -8.91 -13.99 -12.23
CA ARG A 72 -7.93 -14.05 -13.33
C ARG A 72 -7.42 -15.46 -13.60
N HIS A 73 -7.40 -16.33 -12.60
CA HIS A 73 -6.88 -17.68 -12.71
C HIS A 73 -8.02 -18.65 -13.05
N ARG A 74 -8.20 -18.92 -14.35
CA ARG A 74 -9.27 -19.79 -14.86
C ARG A 74 -8.91 -21.28 -14.87
N THR A 75 -7.63 -21.60 -14.76
CA THR A 75 -7.10 -22.96 -14.70
C THR A 75 -6.28 -23.07 -13.42
N ILE A 76 -6.90 -23.54 -12.34
CA ILE A 76 -6.23 -23.73 -11.06
C ILE A 76 -6.03 -25.23 -10.87
N ASN A 77 -4.78 -25.62 -10.60
CA ASN A 77 -4.46 -27.01 -10.30
C ASN A 77 -4.35 -27.21 -8.79
N CYS A 78 -5.42 -27.71 -8.17
CA CYS A 78 -5.42 -28.09 -6.75
C CYS A 78 -4.97 -29.53 -6.49
N THR A 79 -4.38 -30.19 -7.50
CA THR A 79 -3.79 -31.54 -7.39
C THR A 79 -2.26 -31.43 -7.41
N GLY A 80 -1.67 -30.92 -6.33
CA GLY A 80 -0.22 -30.69 -6.23
C GLY A 80 0.13 -29.55 -5.28
N SER A 81 0.94 -28.60 -5.75
CA SER A 81 1.16 -27.31 -5.05
C SER A 81 -0.18 -26.57 -4.98
N ILE A 82 -0.74 -26.46 -3.77
CA ILE A 82 -2.04 -25.84 -3.56
C ILE A 82 -1.96 -24.35 -3.90
N GLU A 83 -2.62 -23.95 -4.98
CA GLU A 83 -2.83 -22.54 -5.34
C GLU A 83 -4.03 -22.00 -4.56
N TYR A 84 -3.77 -21.15 -3.58
CA TYR A 84 -4.82 -20.55 -2.77
C TYR A 84 -5.45 -19.34 -3.46
N GLY A 85 -6.78 -19.33 -3.51
CA GLY A 85 -7.56 -18.16 -3.90
C GLY A 85 -7.92 -17.27 -2.71
N LEU A 86 -8.14 -17.87 -1.54
CA LEU A 86 -8.60 -17.16 -0.35
C LEU A 86 -8.03 -17.79 0.92
N SER A 87 -7.53 -16.97 1.84
CA SER A 87 -7.16 -17.36 3.21
C SER A 87 -7.78 -16.38 4.19
N VAL A 88 -8.51 -16.86 5.20
CA VAL A 88 -9.17 -16.01 6.20
C VAL A 88 -8.84 -16.50 7.61
N GLY A 89 -8.30 -15.60 8.44
CA GLY A 89 -8.01 -15.86 9.85
C GLY A 89 -9.23 -15.71 10.77
N GLY A 90 -10.13 -14.78 10.44
CA GLY A 90 -11.37 -14.52 11.19
C GLY A 90 -12.59 -15.29 10.68
N GLN A 91 -13.77 -14.69 10.83
CA GLN A 91 -15.04 -15.25 10.39
C GLN A 91 -15.34 -14.93 8.93
N ILE A 92 -16.12 -15.80 8.29
CA ILE A 92 -16.60 -15.60 6.93
C ILE A 92 -18.11 -15.38 6.93
N GLN A 93 -18.52 -14.27 6.35
CA GLN A 93 -19.90 -13.92 6.05
C GLN A 93 -20.03 -13.67 4.55
N ALA A 94 -20.23 -14.75 3.79
CA ALA A 94 -20.27 -14.71 2.33
C ALA A 94 -21.67 -15.06 1.81
N GLN A 95 -22.09 -14.40 0.74
CA GLN A 95 -23.28 -14.76 -0.03
C GLN A 95 -22.94 -14.77 -1.52
N ASN A 96 -23.30 -15.84 -2.24
CA ASN A 96 -23.03 -15.96 -3.68
C ASN A 96 -21.57 -15.64 -4.05
N THR A 97 -20.61 -15.97 -3.18
CA THR A 97 -19.20 -15.67 -3.39
C THR A 97 -18.55 -16.87 -4.05
N VAL A 98 -17.93 -16.65 -5.21
CA VAL A 98 -17.19 -17.69 -5.94
C VAL A 98 -15.71 -17.52 -5.63
N VAL A 99 -15.02 -18.60 -5.26
CA VAL A 99 -13.56 -18.58 -5.11
C VAL A 99 -12.94 -19.47 -6.16
N ASN A 100 -12.03 -18.89 -6.95
CA ASN A 100 -11.14 -19.65 -7.80
C ASN A 100 -9.89 -20.03 -6.99
N GLY A 101 -9.80 -21.31 -6.63
CA GLY A 101 -8.64 -21.91 -5.98
C GLY A 101 -8.90 -22.32 -4.56
N ALA A 102 -7.86 -22.80 -3.88
CA ALA A 102 -8.00 -23.34 -2.55
C ALA A 102 -8.39 -22.26 -1.54
N VAL A 103 -9.20 -22.66 -0.57
CA VAL A 103 -9.64 -21.82 0.54
C VAL A 103 -8.99 -22.33 1.83
N ASN A 104 -8.28 -21.46 2.54
CA ASN A 104 -7.67 -21.74 3.85
C ASN A 104 -8.42 -21.01 4.96
N VAL A 105 -9.32 -21.70 5.63
CA VAL A 105 -10.21 -21.09 6.64
C VAL A 105 -10.45 -22.06 7.79
N SER A 106 -10.61 -21.52 9.01
CA SER A 106 -10.84 -22.32 10.21
C SER A 106 -12.19 -23.03 10.19
N ASN A 107 -13.24 -22.34 9.74
CA ASN A 107 -14.58 -22.87 9.56
C ASN A 107 -15.19 -22.30 8.28
N LEU A 108 -15.47 -23.15 7.30
CA LEU A 108 -16.17 -22.72 6.10
C LEU A 108 -17.66 -22.56 6.42
N THR A 109 -18.17 -21.35 6.28
CA THR A 109 -19.61 -21.06 6.37
C THR A 109 -20.28 -21.26 5.01
N SER A 110 -21.61 -21.40 4.99
CA SER A 110 -22.39 -21.43 3.76
C SER A 110 -22.20 -20.12 2.97
N GLY A 111 -22.29 -20.19 1.63
CA GLY A 111 -22.27 -19.02 0.75
C GLY A 111 -20.97 -18.76 -0.02
N ILE A 112 -19.92 -19.56 0.23
CA ILE A 112 -18.80 -19.73 -0.70
C ILE A 112 -19.06 -20.91 -1.62
N THR A 113 -18.89 -20.72 -2.92
CA THR A 113 -18.86 -21.77 -3.93
C THR A 113 -17.48 -21.84 -4.59
N PHE A 114 -17.09 -23.03 -5.03
CA PHE A 114 -15.80 -23.28 -5.66
C PHE A 114 -16.01 -23.56 -7.14
N THR A 115 -15.16 -22.98 -8.00
CA THR A 115 -15.21 -23.24 -9.45
C THR A 115 -14.68 -24.63 -9.80
N ASP A 116 -13.73 -25.17 -9.02
CA ASP A 116 -13.28 -26.56 -9.08
C ASP A 116 -13.43 -27.21 -7.69
N GLN A 117 -14.18 -28.31 -7.62
CA GLN A 117 -14.39 -29.07 -6.37
C GLN A 117 -13.10 -29.67 -5.81
N LYS A 118 -12.07 -29.87 -6.64
CA LYS A 118 -10.73 -30.32 -6.21
C LYS A 118 -9.99 -29.25 -5.41
N CYS A 119 -10.38 -27.98 -5.54
CA CYS A 119 -9.88 -26.85 -4.77
C CYS A 119 -10.69 -26.61 -3.48
N SER A 120 -11.39 -27.64 -3.00
CA SER A 120 -12.20 -27.55 -1.79
C SER A 120 -11.37 -27.19 -0.54
N ASN A 121 -12.08 -26.92 0.55
CA ASN A 121 -11.50 -26.39 1.78
C ASN A 121 -10.27 -27.18 2.26
N HIS A 122 -9.13 -26.50 2.33
CA HIS A 122 -7.93 -27.02 2.93
C HIS A 122 -7.79 -26.43 4.32
N THR A 123 -8.16 -27.21 5.34
CA THR A 123 -7.77 -26.96 6.74
C THR A 123 -6.30 -27.34 6.95
N THR A 124 -5.42 -26.81 6.11
CA THR A 124 -3.99 -27.06 6.25
C THR A 124 -3.45 -26.21 7.38
N SER A 125 -2.62 -26.80 8.25
CA SER A 125 -1.88 -26.15 9.34
C SER A 125 -0.88 -25.07 8.89
N LYS A 126 -0.68 -24.88 7.58
CA LYS A 126 0.08 -23.73 7.03
C LYS A 126 -0.84 -22.53 6.91
N HIS A 127 -1.10 -21.89 8.03
CA HIS A 127 -1.71 -20.56 8.04
C HIS A 127 -0.74 -19.54 7.45
N VAL A 128 -1.29 -18.53 6.79
CA VAL A 128 -0.54 -17.31 6.46
C VAL A 128 -0.03 -16.72 7.78
N ASP A 129 1.29 -16.52 7.91
CA ASP A 129 1.86 -15.84 9.07
C ASP A 129 1.65 -14.33 8.94
N PHE A 130 0.46 -13.89 9.34
CA PHE A 130 0.09 -12.48 9.28
C PHE A 130 0.98 -11.59 10.16
N ASN A 131 1.54 -12.12 11.26
CA ASN A 131 2.44 -11.34 12.11
C ASN A 131 3.76 -11.05 11.39
N GLN A 132 4.35 -12.07 10.76
CA GLN A 132 5.56 -11.90 9.96
C GLN A 132 5.32 -10.98 8.76
N LEU A 133 4.21 -11.17 8.03
CA LEU A 133 3.85 -10.31 6.90
C LEU A 133 3.59 -8.87 7.33
N TYR A 134 2.94 -8.66 8.48
CA TYR A 134 2.69 -7.32 9.01
C TYR A 134 4.00 -6.60 9.34
N ALA A 135 4.88 -7.26 10.10
CA ALA A 135 6.19 -6.73 10.43
C ALA A 135 7.00 -6.37 9.17
N ALA A 136 7.08 -7.30 8.22
CA ALA A 136 7.78 -7.07 6.95
C ALA A 136 7.19 -5.91 6.14
N ALA A 137 5.85 -5.80 6.07
CA ALA A 137 5.18 -4.72 5.37
C ALA A 137 5.41 -3.35 6.04
N THR A 138 5.34 -3.28 7.38
CA THR A 138 5.60 -2.04 8.11
C THR A 138 7.06 -1.63 8.04
N ASP A 139 7.99 -2.57 8.14
CA ASP A 139 9.43 -2.30 8.03
C ASP A 139 9.79 -1.82 6.63
N LEU A 140 9.21 -2.44 5.59
CA LEU A 140 9.40 -1.99 4.22
C LEU A 140 8.82 -0.59 3.99
N SER A 141 7.62 -0.31 4.52
CA SER A 141 6.98 1.00 4.40
C SER A 141 7.82 2.09 5.06
N TYR A 142 8.35 1.81 6.26
CA TYR A 142 9.28 2.70 6.97
C TYR A 142 10.59 2.90 6.20
N TYR A 143 11.21 1.81 5.71
CA TYR A 143 12.43 1.87 4.92
C TYR A 143 12.24 2.75 3.68
N LEU A 144 11.17 2.54 2.90
CA LEU A 144 10.85 3.36 1.73
C LEU A 144 10.59 4.82 2.11
N ALA A 145 9.85 5.07 3.19
CA ALA A 145 9.57 6.42 3.69
C ALA A 145 10.83 7.17 4.17
N SER A 146 11.86 6.44 4.61
CA SER A 146 13.14 7.01 5.03
C SER A 146 14.06 7.39 3.87
N GLN A 147 13.78 6.92 2.65
CA GLN A 147 14.59 7.24 1.49
C GLN A 147 14.48 8.72 1.12
N ARG A 148 15.63 9.33 0.80
CA ARG A 148 15.68 10.72 0.34
C ARG A 148 15.03 10.82 -1.06
N PRO A 149 14.13 11.80 -1.29
CA PRO A 149 13.60 12.04 -2.64
C PRO A 149 14.75 12.36 -3.60
N ASN A 150 14.73 11.74 -4.79
CA ASN A 150 15.72 11.97 -5.84
C ASN A 150 15.09 12.39 -7.17
N VAL A 151 13.76 12.40 -7.26
CA VAL A 151 13.00 12.99 -8.36
C VAL A 151 11.86 13.82 -7.79
N VAL A 152 11.58 14.96 -8.41
CA VAL A 152 10.55 15.88 -7.93
C VAL A 152 9.66 16.34 -9.08
N ILE A 153 8.35 16.19 -8.92
CA ILE A 153 7.33 16.75 -9.81
C ILE A 153 6.83 18.06 -9.20
N ARG A 154 7.05 19.16 -9.91
CA ARG A 154 6.60 20.50 -9.52
C ARG A 154 5.17 20.75 -9.95
N ASP A 155 4.63 21.86 -9.44
CA ASP A 155 3.34 22.39 -9.88
C ASP A 155 3.32 22.55 -11.41
N GLY A 156 2.19 22.19 -12.04
CA GLY A 156 2.07 22.11 -13.49
C GLY A 156 2.61 20.81 -14.12
N GLY A 157 3.08 19.84 -13.31
CA GLY A 157 3.53 18.54 -13.80
C GLY A 157 4.95 18.54 -14.37
N PHE A 158 5.74 19.57 -14.08
CA PHE A 158 7.13 19.64 -14.52
C PHE A 158 8.01 18.74 -13.66
N LEU A 159 8.68 17.75 -14.26
CA LEU A 159 9.72 16.99 -13.59
C LEU A 159 10.95 17.90 -13.51
N SER A 160 11.27 18.38 -12.30
CA SER A 160 12.47 19.18 -12.14
C SER A 160 13.69 18.28 -12.07
N ASP A 161 14.73 18.65 -12.82
CA ASP A 161 16.11 18.18 -12.68
C ASP A 161 16.74 18.64 -11.36
N GLY A 162 15.97 18.57 -10.27
CA GLY A 162 16.36 19.02 -8.94
C GLY A 162 17.39 18.06 -8.38
N GLN A 163 18.62 18.20 -8.88
CA GLN A 163 19.83 17.52 -8.46
C GLN A 163 19.56 16.06 -8.13
N PHE A 164 19.61 15.22 -9.17
CA PHE A 164 20.14 13.88 -8.98
C PHE A 164 21.51 14.07 -8.29
N ASP A 165 21.55 14.13 -6.96
CA ASP A 165 22.69 13.61 -6.22
C ASP A 165 22.67 12.14 -6.56
N ALA A 166 23.13 11.85 -7.77
CA ALA A 166 23.36 10.55 -8.32
C ALA A 166 24.56 10.02 -7.55
N ASP A 167 24.36 9.71 -6.28
CA ASP A 167 24.84 8.42 -5.86
C ASP A 167 24.17 7.43 -6.80
N SER A 168 24.89 7.11 -7.87
CA SER A 168 24.57 6.12 -8.90
C SER A 168 24.17 4.76 -8.30
N ASN A 169 24.37 4.59 -6.99
CA ASN A 169 24.03 3.47 -6.14
C ASN A 169 22.58 3.46 -5.61
N GLN A 170 21.73 4.46 -5.89
CA GLN A 170 20.33 4.39 -5.45
C GLN A 170 19.52 3.38 -6.28
N GLU A 171 18.85 2.45 -5.60
CA GLU A 171 18.09 1.34 -6.21
C GLU A 171 16.78 1.80 -6.88
N PHE A 172 16.24 2.95 -6.48
CA PHE A 172 14.90 3.42 -6.87
C PHE A 172 14.86 4.90 -7.27
N TYR A 173 13.84 5.27 -8.05
CA TYR A 173 13.38 6.65 -8.17
C TYR A 173 12.33 6.95 -7.10
N ILE A 174 12.66 7.85 -6.17
CA ILE A 174 11.84 8.21 -5.02
C ILE A 174 11.21 9.58 -5.25
N PHE A 175 9.89 9.59 -5.40
CA PHE A 175 9.05 10.79 -5.35
C PHE A 175 8.36 10.82 -4.00
N THR A 176 8.63 11.85 -3.19
CA THR A 176 7.91 12.04 -1.93
C THR A 176 6.95 13.21 -2.06
N PHE A 177 5.69 12.98 -1.71
CA PHE A 177 4.60 13.94 -1.87
C PHE A 177 4.29 14.68 -0.56
N ASN A 178 3.51 15.76 -0.69
CA ASN A 178 2.91 16.53 0.40
C ASN A 178 3.89 17.36 1.25
N LYS A 179 3.42 18.50 1.77
CA LYS A 179 4.18 19.36 2.68
C LYS A 179 3.71 19.09 4.10
N CYS A 180 4.63 18.97 5.05
CA CYS A 180 4.23 18.80 6.44
C CYS A 180 3.35 19.98 6.90
N GLN A 181 2.44 19.75 7.85
CA GLN A 181 1.46 20.76 8.28
C GLN A 181 2.13 21.99 8.93
N LYS A 182 3.26 21.80 9.61
CA LYS A 182 4.00 22.87 10.30
C LYS A 182 5.16 23.37 9.44
N LYS A 183 4.94 24.49 8.73
CA LYS A 183 5.97 25.19 7.96
C LYS A 183 7.25 25.41 8.80
N GLY A 184 8.40 25.06 8.24
CA GLY A 184 9.71 25.21 8.89
C GLY A 184 10.07 24.11 9.90
N MET A 185 9.18 23.14 10.12
CA MET A 185 9.44 21.95 10.96
C MET A 185 9.39 20.64 10.15
N CYS A 186 9.36 20.73 8.82
CA CYS A 186 9.31 19.54 7.98
C CYS A 186 10.64 18.79 8.04
N VAL A 187 10.54 17.46 8.16
CA VAL A 187 11.69 16.56 8.14
C VAL A 187 12.48 16.68 6.83
N ILE A 188 11.78 16.95 5.72
CA ILE A 188 12.37 17.15 4.40
C ILE A 188 12.18 18.63 4.01
N PRO A 189 13.21 19.30 3.44
CA PRO A 189 13.05 20.64 2.88
C PRO A 189 11.94 20.72 1.82
N ASP A 190 11.14 21.80 1.85
CA ASP A 190 9.98 21.99 0.98
C ASP A 190 10.26 21.79 -0.52
N TYR A 191 11.47 22.14 -0.97
CA TYR A 191 11.86 22.01 -2.38
C TYR A 191 12.13 20.57 -2.82
N LEU A 192 12.14 19.58 -1.93
CA LEU A 192 12.30 18.17 -2.32
C LEU A 192 10.96 17.42 -2.40
N TYR A 193 9.85 18.05 -2.01
CA TYR A 193 8.53 17.46 -2.14
C TYR A 193 7.97 17.64 -3.55
N SER A 194 7.37 16.56 -4.06
CA SER A 194 6.52 16.56 -5.24
C SER A 194 5.13 17.10 -4.94
N SER A 195 4.55 17.77 -5.92
CA SER A 195 3.19 18.30 -5.85
C SER A 195 2.17 17.17 -6.07
N PRO A 196 1.23 16.92 -5.13
CA PRO A 196 0.20 15.89 -5.29
C PRO A 196 -0.97 16.35 -6.17
N GLU A 197 -1.13 17.65 -6.41
CA GLU A 197 -2.34 18.27 -7.00
C GLU A 197 -2.72 17.67 -8.35
N HIS A 198 -1.73 17.47 -9.22
CA HIS A 198 -1.99 16.94 -10.57
C HIS A 198 -2.05 15.41 -10.63
N ILE A 199 -1.45 14.72 -9.65
CA ILE A 199 -1.27 13.26 -9.68
C ILE A 199 -2.37 12.53 -8.90
N PHE A 200 -2.79 13.08 -7.75
CA PHE A 200 -3.74 12.42 -6.85
C PHE A 200 -5.08 13.14 -6.73
N PHE A 201 -5.11 14.46 -6.92
CA PHE A 201 -6.30 15.30 -6.70
C PHE A 201 -6.93 15.87 -7.99
N GLY A 202 -6.29 15.68 -9.14
CA GLY A 202 -6.70 16.23 -10.43
C GLY A 202 -7.57 15.27 -11.27
N THR A 203 -8.18 15.79 -12.34
CA THR A 203 -9.12 15.02 -13.16
C THR A 203 -8.47 14.06 -14.16
N ASN A 204 -7.28 14.36 -14.69
CA ASN A 204 -6.57 13.49 -15.65
C ASN A 204 -5.06 13.79 -15.69
N TRP A 205 -4.28 13.10 -14.85
CA TRP A 205 -2.83 13.08 -15.01
C TRP A 205 -2.46 12.34 -16.29
N THR A 206 -1.53 12.89 -17.08
CA THR A 206 -1.04 12.28 -18.33
C THR A 206 0.46 11.99 -18.31
N GLY A 207 1.08 12.09 -17.14
CA GLY A 207 2.54 12.05 -16.98
C GLY A 207 3.17 13.45 -16.96
N PRO A 208 4.48 13.54 -16.67
CA PRO A 208 5.18 14.81 -16.59
C PRO A 208 5.19 15.52 -17.94
N TRP A 209 5.08 16.84 -17.88
CA TRP A 209 4.82 17.66 -19.05
C TRP A 209 6.05 17.86 -19.94
N ASN A 210 7.22 18.06 -19.33
CA ASN A 210 8.46 18.46 -20.00
C ASN A 210 9.31 17.28 -20.49
N THR A 211 9.23 16.15 -19.81
CA THR A 211 9.99 14.93 -20.11
C THR A 211 9.22 13.71 -19.64
N GLY A 212 9.54 12.54 -20.20
CA GLY A 212 9.07 11.28 -19.64
C GLY A 212 9.65 11.04 -18.24
N TYR A 213 8.99 10.16 -17.49
CA TYR A 213 9.59 9.60 -16.29
C TYR A 213 10.89 8.87 -16.60
N PRO A 214 11.80 8.75 -15.62
CA PRO A 214 12.90 7.80 -15.74
C PRO A 214 12.36 6.36 -15.63
N ILE A 215 12.95 5.42 -16.39
CA ILE A 215 12.38 4.08 -16.62
C ILE A 215 13.35 2.92 -16.38
N ASP A 216 14.61 3.20 -16.06
CA ASP A 216 15.65 2.19 -15.84
C ASP A 216 15.62 1.58 -14.43
N LYS A 217 14.81 2.14 -13.53
CA LYS A 217 14.63 1.67 -12.15
C LYS A 217 13.17 1.78 -11.75
N ARG A 218 12.80 1.00 -10.73
CA ARG A 218 11.48 1.05 -10.10
C ARG A 218 11.22 2.42 -9.48
N ILE A 219 9.98 2.87 -9.59
CA ILE A 219 9.49 4.12 -9.06
C ILE A 219 8.76 3.88 -7.74
N ILE A 220 9.10 4.67 -6.74
CA ILE A 220 8.43 4.70 -5.44
C ILE A 220 7.73 6.05 -5.30
N PHE A 221 6.42 6.01 -5.17
CA PHE A 221 5.60 7.15 -4.78
C PHE A 221 5.36 7.07 -3.27
N ASN A 222 6.16 7.82 -2.52
CA ASN A 222 6.04 7.98 -1.07
C ASN A 222 4.99 9.05 -0.75
N ILE A 223 3.87 8.62 -0.17
CA ILE A 223 2.70 9.47 0.10
C ILE A 223 2.50 9.53 1.62
N PRO A 224 3.12 10.52 2.30
CA PRO A 224 2.90 10.75 3.71
C PRO A 224 1.52 11.34 3.95
N ILE A 225 0.78 10.74 4.88
CA ILE A 225 -0.59 11.12 5.24
C ILE A 225 -0.63 11.39 6.73
N LEU A 226 -1.25 12.50 7.14
CA LEU A 226 -1.32 12.85 8.56
C LEU A 226 -2.08 11.74 9.33
N THR A 227 -1.52 11.31 10.45
CA THR A 227 -2.20 10.37 11.36
C THR A 227 -3.58 10.91 11.74
N ASN A 228 -4.57 10.01 11.75
CA ASN A 228 -5.99 10.28 12.03
C ASN A 228 -6.63 11.25 11.01
N SER A 229 -6.14 11.27 9.78
CA SER A 229 -6.74 12.01 8.66
C SER A 229 -7.24 11.08 7.55
N THR A 230 -7.98 11.68 6.62
CA THR A 230 -8.41 11.04 5.37
C THR A 230 -7.63 11.62 4.20
N PHE A 231 -6.97 10.75 3.43
CA PHE A 231 -6.43 11.07 2.11
C PHE A 231 -7.45 10.67 1.05
N THR A 232 -7.91 11.64 0.26
CA THR A 232 -8.88 11.38 -0.82
C THR A 232 -8.18 11.44 -2.17
N MET A 233 -8.14 10.32 -2.89
CA MET A 233 -7.62 10.28 -4.25
C MET A 233 -8.76 10.31 -5.26
N SER A 234 -8.72 11.27 -6.19
CA SER A 234 -9.73 11.47 -7.24
C SER A 234 -9.18 11.18 -8.65
N THR A 235 -7.85 11.15 -8.82
CA THR A 235 -7.22 10.89 -10.11
C THR A 235 -7.28 9.42 -10.48
N ASN A 236 -7.77 9.15 -11.69
CA ASN A 236 -7.95 7.79 -12.20
C ASN A 236 -6.64 7.05 -12.53
N ASN A 237 -5.65 7.78 -13.05
CA ASN A 237 -4.38 7.20 -13.48
C ASN A 237 -3.19 8.02 -12.93
N PRO A 238 -2.89 7.92 -11.62
CA PRO A 238 -1.72 8.60 -11.02
C PRO A 238 -0.38 8.14 -11.61
N ALA A 239 -0.36 7.01 -12.32
CA ALA A 239 0.81 6.43 -12.98
C ALA A 239 0.83 6.63 -14.51
N ALA A 240 0.07 7.59 -15.06
CA ALA A 240 0.03 7.79 -16.50
C ALA A 240 1.43 7.99 -17.09
N GLY A 241 1.78 7.19 -18.11
CA GLY A 241 3.10 7.20 -18.73
C GLY A 241 4.14 6.27 -18.08
N LEU A 242 3.73 5.43 -17.12
CA LEU A 242 4.58 4.43 -16.47
C LEU A 242 4.09 3.01 -16.68
N GLU A 243 5.02 2.06 -16.65
CA GLU A 243 4.72 0.64 -16.57
C GLU A 243 4.24 0.30 -15.16
N GLN A 244 3.02 -0.22 -15.02
CA GLN A 244 2.37 -0.33 -13.71
C GLN A 244 3.09 -1.28 -12.76
N ALA A 245 3.75 -2.33 -13.29
CA ALA A 245 4.51 -3.30 -12.52
C ALA A 245 5.77 -2.72 -11.85
N ASP A 246 6.28 -1.60 -12.36
CA ASP A 246 7.50 -0.95 -11.85
C ASP A 246 7.20 0.20 -10.88
N ILE A 247 6.00 0.22 -10.29
CA ILE A 247 5.55 1.30 -9.40
C ILE A 247 5.13 0.72 -8.06
N VAL A 248 5.63 1.32 -7.00
CA VAL A 248 5.18 1.09 -5.63
C VAL A 248 4.59 2.40 -5.08
N TYR A 249 3.31 2.36 -4.74
CA TYR A 249 2.68 3.38 -3.92
C TYR A 249 2.91 3.02 -2.45
N ASN A 250 3.75 3.77 -1.76
CA ASN A 250 3.96 3.63 -0.33
C ASN A 250 3.17 4.72 0.40
N LEU A 251 2.01 4.36 0.95
CA LEU A 251 1.16 5.27 1.71
C LEU A 251 1.38 5.02 3.20
N TYR A 252 1.82 6.04 3.94
CA TYR A 252 2.22 5.87 5.33
C TYR A 252 1.81 7.04 6.23
N PRO A 253 1.53 6.75 7.51
CA PRO A 253 1.17 7.78 8.48
C PRO A 253 2.37 8.64 8.85
N VAL A 254 2.14 9.93 9.03
CA VAL A 254 3.10 10.89 9.58
C VAL A 254 2.44 11.76 10.65
N ASN A 255 3.25 12.26 11.58
CA ASN A 255 2.80 13.25 12.55
C ASN A 255 2.79 14.67 11.95
N SER A 256 2.46 15.69 12.76
CA SER A 256 2.39 17.10 12.32
C SER A 256 3.69 17.70 11.77
N THR A 257 4.85 17.08 12.02
CA THR A 257 6.15 17.51 11.47
C THR A 257 6.52 16.75 10.19
N GLY A 258 5.68 15.82 9.74
CA GLY A 258 5.96 14.97 8.58
C GLY A 258 6.90 13.80 8.90
N ALA A 259 7.18 13.53 10.17
CA ALA A 259 7.94 12.34 10.57
C ALA A 259 7.02 11.12 10.57
N TYR A 260 7.55 9.97 10.11
CA TYR A 260 6.83 8.69 10.12
C TYR A 260 6.28 8.39 11.51
N ASP A 261 5.00 8.04 11.59
CA ASP A 261 4.34 7.70 12.84
C ASP A 261 4.10 6.18 12.94
N PRO A 262 4.90 5.43 13.72
CA PRO A 262 4.78 3.97 13.79
C PRO A 262 3.46 3.48 14.39
N GLN A 263 2.77 4.34 15.15
CA GLN A 263 1.46 4.04 15.75
C GLN A 263 0.32 4.73 14.99
N GLY A 264 0.64 5.45 13.92
CA GLY A 264 -0.34 6.19 13.16
C GLY A 264 -1.22 5.30 12.29
N HIS A 265 -2.42 5.78 12.05
CA HIS A 265 -3.41 5.20 11.16
C HIS A 265 -4.05 6.31 10.33
N PHE A 266 -4.55 5.97 9.15
CA PHE A 266 -5.25 6.92 8.30
C PHE A 266 -6.29 6.21 7.45
N VAL A 267 -7.22 6.98 6.89
CA VAL A 267 -8.17 6.51 5.90
C VAL A 267 -7.69 6.91 4.52
N TRP A 268 -7.67 5.97 3.59
CA TRP A 268 -7.53 6.29 2.18
C TRP A 268 -8.88 6.12 1.50
N PHE A 269 -9.47 7.24 1.12
CA PHE A 269 -10.69 7.25 0.33
C PHE A 269 -10.37 7.33 -1.16
N ARG A 270 -10.68 6.27 -1.90
CA ARG A 270 -10.53 6.23 -3.36
C ARG A 270 -11.84 6.59 -4.03
N ASN A 271 -11.90 7.81 -4.56
CA ASN A 271 -13.00 8.28 -5.37
C ASN A 271 -12.60 8.32 -6.85
N THR A 272 -12.21 7.16 -7.37
CA THR A 272 -11.77 6.99 -8.76
C THR A 272 -12.79 6.15 -9.54
N THR A 273 -12.52 5.89 -10.82
CA THR A 273 -13.25 4.91 -11.63
C THR A 273 -12.35 3.87 -12.28
N SER A 274 -11.03 4.06 -12.19
CA SER A 274 -10.03 3.18 -12.80
C SER A 274 -9.34 2.28 -11.77
N PHE A 275 -8.80 1.16 -12.26
CA PHE A 275 -8.04 0.24 -11.44
C PHE A 275 -6.60 0.71 -11.25
N ILE A 276 -6.02 0.50 -10.06
CA ILE A 276 -4.57 0.62 -9.83
C ILE A 276 -3.95 -0.76 -10.08
N GLY A 277 -3.15 -0.88 -11.14
CA GLY A 277 -2.43 -2.12 -11.45
C GLY A 277 -1.03 -2.24 -10.85
N SER A 278 -0.62 -1.25 -10.07
CA SER A 278 0.69 -1.21 -9.42
C SER A 278 0.69 -1.88 -8.05
N HIS A 279 1.88 -1.96 -7.45
CA HIS A 279 2.05 -2.40 -6.07
C HIS A 279 1.66 -1.29 -5.10
N VAL A 280 0.82 -1.62 -4.12
CA VAL A 280 0.34 -0.68 -3.11
C VAL A 280 0.68 -1.21 -1.73
N LEU A 281 1.51 -0.45 -1.03
CA LEU A 281 1.93 -0.71 0.35
C LEU A 281 1.32 0.34 1.27
N ALA A 282 0.27 -0.06 1.98
CA ALA A 282 -0.47 0.79 2.90
C ALA A 282 -0.85 0.02 4.18
N PRO A 283 0.11 -0.63 4.87
CA PRO A 283 -0.17 -1.57 5.98
C PRO A 283 -0.87 -0.94 7.19
N LYS A 284 -0.92 0.41 7.25
CA LYS A 284 -1.58 1.20 8.31
C LYS A 284 -2.88 1.87 7.85
N ALA A 285 -3.28 1.67 6.59
CA ALA A 285 -4.42 2.35 5.99
C ALA A 285 -5.71 1.53 6.07
N SER A 286 -6.81 2.19 6.43
CA SER A 286 -8.16 1.73 6.12
C SER A 286 -8.55 2.24 4.75
N ILE A 287 -8.69 1.34 3.78
CA ILE A 287 -9.02 1.71 2.40
C ILE A 287 -10.53 1.64 2.22
N ILE A 288 -11.10 2.74 1.76
CA ILE A 288 -12.50 2.85 1.38
C ILE A 288 -12.54 3.15 -0.11
N GLU A 289 -13.19 2.29 -0.88
CA GLU A 289 -13.39 2.48 -2.31
C GLU A 289 -14.88 2.54 -2.64
N ASN A 290 -15.22 3.46 -3.55
CA ASN A 290 -16.55 3.51 -4.14
C ASN A 290 -16.78 2.30 -5.09
N ASN A 291 -17.93 2.23 -5.72
CA ASN A 291 -18.27 1.17 -6.66
C ASN A 291 -17.63 1.30 -8.04
N LYS A 292 -16.60 2.13 -8.23
CA LYS A 292 -15.94 2.33 -9.53
C LYS A 292 -14.42 2.29 -9.33
N GLY A 293 -13.73 1.39 -10.03
CA GLY A 293 -12.27 1.28 -9.95
C GLY A 293 -11.80 -0.07 -9.43
N GLY A 294 -10.72 -0.07 -8.65
CA GLY A 294 -10.24 -1.27 -7.97
C GLY A 294 -8.74 -1.41 -7.94
N PHE A 295 -8.30 -2.61 -7.59
CA PHE A 295 -6.90 -3.00 -7.63
C PHE A 295 -6.73 -4.20 -8.56
N THR A 296 -5.75 -4.06 -9.43
CA THR A 296 -5.32 -5.05 -10.41
C THR A 296 -3.86 -5.46 -10.20
N GLY A 297 -3.12 -4.75 -9.36
CA GLY A 297 -1.81 -5.15 -8.86
C GLY A 297 -1.90 -5.64 -7.42
N GLN A 298 -0.76 -5.69 -6.73
CA GLN A 298 -0.73 -6.11 -5.34
C GLN A 298 -1.21 -5.00 -4.40
N LEU A 299 -2.02 -5.36 -3.41
CA LEU A 299 -2.47 -4.50 -2.33
C LEU A 299 -2.12 -5.08 -0.97
N ILE A 300 -1.42 -4.30 -0.15
CA ILE A 300 -1.18 -4.58 1.26
C ILE A 300 -1.82 -3.47 2.09
N ALA A 301 -2.80 -3.80 2.93
CA ALA A 301 -3.60 -2.82 3.66
C ALA A 301 -3.97 -3.26 5.09
N ALA A 302 -4.30 -2.29 5.95
CA ALA A 302 -4.83 -2.60 7.28
C ALA A 302 -6.28 -3.09 7.18
N LYS A 303 -7.13 -2.40 6.43
CA LYS A 303 -8.55 -2.77 6.20
C LYS A 303 -8.98 -2.43 4.79
N TYR A 304 -9.99 -3.13 4.29
CA TYR A 304 -10.57 -2.86 2.97
C TYR A 304 -12.09 -2.85 3.01
N LEU A 305 -12.69 -1.79 2.48
CA LEU A 305 -14.12 -1.61 2.36
C LEU A 305 -14.47 -1.14 0.94
N SER A 306 -15.29 -1.91 0.22
CA SER A 306 -15.85 -1.52 -1.08
C SER A 306 -17.37 -1.44 -1.04
N ILE A 307 -17.91 -0.25 -1.28
CA ILE A 307 -19.34 0.07 -1.08
C ILE A 307 -19.98 0.70 -2.33
N ASP A 308 -21.29 0.45 -2.50
CA ASP A 308 -22.04 0.84 -3.71
C ASP A 308 -22.20 2.37 -3.82
N THR A 309 -22.56 3.00 -2.70
CA THR A 309 -22.67 4.44 -2.54
C THR A 309 -21.96 4.87 -1.27
N VAL A 310 -21.02 5.80 -1.42
CA VAL A 310 -20.33 6.41 -0.28
C VAL A 310 -21.17 7.61 0.15
N TYR A 311 -22.04 7.41 1.15
CA TYR A 311 -22.43 8.53 2.01
C TYR A 311 -21.37 8.61 3.10
N LEU A 312 -20.39 9.50 2.95
CA LEU A 312 -19.57 9.91 4.08
C LEU A 312 -20.49 10.76 4.98
N ASP A 313 -21.25 10.10 5.85
CA ASP A 313 -21.66 10.75 7.08
C ASP A 313 -20.43 10.72 7.99
N ASP A 314 -20.06 11.86 8.57
CA ASP A 314 -18.86 12.07 9.40
C ASP A 314 -18.83 11.19 10.67
N SER A 315 -19.80 10.29 10.84
CA SER A 315 -20.01 9.43 12.01
C SER A 315 -19.26 8.08 11.96
N HIS A 316 -18.58 7.73 10.87
CA HIS A 316 -17.84 6.45 10.73
C HIS A 316 -16.31 6.57 10.67
N ALA A 317 -15.76 7.75 10.91
CA ALA A 317 -14.33 7.94 11.12
C ALA A 317 -13.99 7.85 12.62
N VAL A 318 -14.06 6.64 13.20
CA VAL A 318 -13.45 6.30 14.50
C VAL A 318 -12.82 4.92 14.43
#